data_AF-A0A364NVD7-F1
#
_entry.id   AF-A0A364NVD7-F1
#
_cell.length_a   1.000
_cell.length_b   1.000
_cell.length_c   1.000
_cell.angle_alpha   90.00
_cell.angle_beta   90.00
_cell.angle_gamma   90.00
#
_symmetry.space_group_name_H-M   'P 1'
#
loop_
_entity.id
_entity.type
_entity.pdbx_description
1 polymer ?
#
loop_
_entity_poly.entity_id
_entity_poly.type
_entity_poly.pdbx_seq_one_letter_code
_entity_poly.pdbx_strand_id
1 'polypeptide(L)'
;MKVAIATQDLARIDAHLGWTQHLMLYEVDEEGYCYLGLESFPTGRQDGDHSKLAPRLKALEGCQLAFVADVGPDGELGLARGKVIPIRKFAGEPIATALDALRDGMRGRTPLWLRQAEQRYRRESMD
;
A
#
# COMPACT_ATOMS: atom_id res chain seq x y z
N MET A 1 10.99 7.75 -2.93
CA MET A 1 9.51 7.59 -3.02
C MET A 1 8.99 7.02 -1.72
N LYS A 2 7.99 7.65 -1.09
CA LYS A 2 7.36 7.11 0.13
C LYS A 2 6.29 6.06 -0.22
N VAL A 3 6.33 4.91 0.42
CA VAL A 3 5.36 3.81 0.27
C VAL A 3 4.91 3.29 1.62
N ALA A 4 3.73 2.68 1.64
CA ALA A 4 3.20 2.00 2.81
C ALA A 4 2.95 0.52 2.54
N ILE A 5 3.17 -0.32 3.54
CA ILE A 5 2.92 -1.75 3.50
C ILE A 5 1.86 -2.10 4.56
N ALA A 6 0.72 -2.63 4.13
CA ALA A 6 -0.32 -3.12 5.01
C ALA A 6 -0.02 -4.56 5.45
N THR A 7 0.03 -4.77 6.77
CA THR A 7 0.42 -6.04 7.37
C THR A 7 -0.27 -6.26 8.71
N GLN A 8 -0.56 -7.52 9.03
CA GLN A 8 -1.00 -7.98 10.34
C GLN A 8 0.18 -8.51 11.16
N ASP A 9 1.17 -9.13 10.52
CA ASP A 9 2.26 -9.87 11.17
C ASP A 9 3.63 -9.18 11.14
N LEU A 10 3.73 -8.00 10.52
CA LEU A 10 4.96 -7.22 10.30
C LEU A 10 6.01 -7.92 9.42
N ALA A 11 5.65 -9.03 8.76
CA ALA A 11 6.55 -9.84 7.96
C ALA A 11 6.08 -9.96 6.50
N ARG A 12 4.77 -9.95 6.27
CA ARG A 12 4.14 -10.18 4.96
C ARG A 12 3.11 -9.11 4.60
N ILE A 13 2.80 -9.02 3.32
CA ILE A 13 1.72 -8.18 2.79
C ILE A 13 0.42 -8.97 2.88
N ASP A 14 -0.14 -9.09 4.07
CA ASP A 14 -1.24 -10.00 4.40
C ASP A 14 -2.52 -9.29 4.86
N ALA A 15 -2.53 -7.95 4.87
CA ALA A 15 -3.65 -7.18 5.38
C ALA A 15 -4.54 -6.58 4.28
N HIS A 16 -5.85 -6.71 4.47
CA HIS A 16 -6.85 -5.89 3.80
C HIS A 16 -6.81 -4.47 4.38
N LEU A 17 -6.77 -3.44 3.53
CA LEU A 17 -6.56 -2.05 3.97
C LEU A 17 -7.55 -1.63 5.06
N GLY A 18 -8.85 -1.90 4.90
CA GLY A 18 -9.88 -1.46 5.84
C GLY A 18 -9.71 -1.94 7.30
N TRP A 19 -8.98 -3.04 7.52
CA TRP A 19 -8.75 -3.62 8.87
C TRP A 19 -7.29 -3.95 9.13
N THR A 20 -6.36 -3.30 8.42
CA THR A 20 -4.93 -3.51 8.66
C THR A 20 -4.57 -3.11 10.09
N GLN A 21 -3.87 -3.96 10.82
CA GLN A 21 -3.35 -3.61 12.14
C GLN A 21 -2.16 -2.66 12.02
N HIS A 22 -1.37 -2.81 10.96
CA HIS A 22 -0.16 -2.04 10.80
C HIS A 22 -0.03 -1.48 9.39
N LEU A 23 0.52 -0.27 9.30
CA LEU A 23 1.09 0.28 8.08
C LEU A 23 2.58 0.55 8.34
N MET A 24 3.45 -0.22 7.69
CA MET A 24 4.89 0.02 7.72
C MET A 24 5.26 1.00 6.61
N LEU A 25 5.88 2.11 6.97
CA LEU A 25 6.25 3.18 6.05
C LEU A 25 7.71 3.05 5.64
N TYR A 26 7.96 3.18 4.34
CA TYR A 26 9.31 3.13 3.77
C TYR A 26 9.54 4.28 2.80
N GLU A 27 10.78 4.76 2.76
CA GLU A 27 11.30 5.50 1.63
C GLU A 27 12.06 4.52 0.73
N VAL A 28 11.78 4.53 -0.56
CA VAL A 28 12.39 3.63 -1.55
C VAL A 28 12.93 4.46 -2.70
N ASP A 29 14.15 4.17 -3.12
CA ASP A 29 14.82 4.76 -4.28
C ASP A 29 15.59 3.69 -5.06
N GLU A 30 16.42 4.13 -6.00
CA GLU A 30 17.24 3.24 -6.81
C GLU A 30 18.37 2.59 -6.00
N GLU A 31 18.79 3.15 -4.87
CA GLU A 31 19.90 2.63 -4.07
C GLU A 31 19.41 1.58 -3.08
N GLY A 32 18.21 1.75 -2.52
CA GLY A 32 17.65 0.85 -1.55
C GLY A 32 16.31 1.29 -0.99
N TYR A 33 16.09 0.95 0.28
CA TYR A 33 14.93 1.40 1.02
C TYR A 33 15.26 1.60 2.50
N CYS A 34 14.65 2.63 3.08
CA CYS A 34 14.80 3.02 4.47
C CYS A 34 13.45 2.91 5.17
N TYR A 35 13.43 2.25 6.32
CA TYR A 35 12.26 2.19 7.17
C TYR A 35 12.02 3.55 7.84
N LEU A 36 10.82 4.09 7.69
CA LEU A 36 10.44 5.40 8.21
C LEU A 36 9.63 5.32 9.50
N GLY A 37 8.86 4.26 9.71
CA GLY A 37 8.03 4.11 10.90
C GLY A 37 6.89 3.12 10.77
N LEU A 38 6.20 2.91 11.90
CA LEU A 38 5.03 2.06 12.03
C LEU A 38 3.84 2.90 12.45
N GLU A 39 2.77 2.86 11.69
CA GLU A 39 1.46 3.29 12.16
C GLU A 39 0.67 2.04 12.56
N SER A 40 0.21 2.00 13.81
CA SER A 40 -0.55 0.86 14.36
C SER A 40 -1.97 1.27 14.69
N PHE A 41 -2.90 0.38 14.37
CA PHE A 41 -4.33 0.57 14.56
C PHE A 41 -4.84 -0.55 15.47
N PRO A 42 -5.87 -0.27 16.29
CA PRO A 42 -6.52 -1.32 17.07
C PRO A 42 -6.97 -2.46 16.15
N THR A 43 -6.80 -3.69 16.61
CA THR A 43 -7.40 -4.89 16.01
C THR A 43 -8.90 -4.68 15.83
N GLY A 44 -9.34 -4.53 14.58
CA GLY A 44 -10.74 -4.47 14.22
C GLY A 44 -11.18 -5.81 13.61
N ARG A 45 -12.34 -6.32 14.02
CA ARG A 45 -13.00 -7.38 13.25
C ARG A 45 -13.58 -6.79 11.96
N GLN A 46 -13.70 -7.61 10.93
CA GLN A 46 -14.54 -7.38 9.75
C GLN A 46 -16.01 -7.34 10.19
N ASP A 47 -16.47 -6.20 10.70
CA ASP A 47 -17.85 -5.98 11.17
C ASP A 47 -18.61 -4.93 10.36
N GLY A 48 -18.00 -4.40 9.30
CA GLY A 48 -18.63 -3.40 8.41
C GLY A 48 -18.54 -1.96 8.92
N ASP A 49 -17.79 -1.69 10.00
CA ASP A 49 -17.62 -0.33 10.51
C ASP A 49 -16.62 0.47 9.67
N HIS A 50 -17.15 1.33 8.79
CA HIS A 50 -16.39 2.23 7.92
C HIS A 50 -15.58 3.30 8.69
N SER A 51 -15.87 3.55 9.98
CA SER A 51 -15.11 4.51 10.81
C SER A 51 -13.63 4.12 10.94
N LYS A 52 -13.32 2.83 10.74
CA LYS A 52 -11.98 2.26 10.86
C LYS A 52 -11.08 2.56 9.66
N LEU A 53 -11.63 2.89 8.49
CA LEU A 53 -10.85 3.15 7.28
C LEU A 53 -10.16 4.52 7.29
N ALA A 54 -10.86 5.55 7.77
CA ALA A 54 -10.37 6.93 7.80
C ALA A 54 -8.97 7.11 8.44
N PRO A 55 -8.66 6.57 9.64
CA PRO A 55 -7.33 6.73 10.23
C PRO A 55 -6.23 6.06 9.40
N ARG A 56 -6.54 4.97 8.69
CA ARG A 56 -5.59 4.26 7.84
C ARG A 56 -5.30 5.04 6.56
N LEU A 57 -6.32 5.62 5.93
CA LEU A 57 -6.13 6.53 4.79
C LEU A 57 -5.30 7.76 5.18
N LYS A 58 -5.53 8.33 6.36
CA LYS A 58 -4.75 9.46 6.87
C LYS A 58 -3.26 9.10 7.02
N ALA A 59 -2.95 7.91 7.53
CA ALA A 59 -1.57 7.43 7.64
C ALA A 59 -0.87 7.25 6.26
N LEU A 60 -1.64 7.14 5.18
CA LEU A 60 -1.12 7.06 3.81
C LEU A 60 -0.84 8.43 3.18
N GLU A 61 -1.14 9.54 3.85
CA GLU A 61 -0.85 10.88 3.34
C GLU A 61 0.65 11.02 2.99
N GLY A 62 0.90 11.45 1.75
CA GLY A 62 2.24 11.58 1.17
C GLY A 62 2.87 10.27 0.66
N CYS A 63 2.21 9.13 0.82
CA CYS A 63 2.63 7.88 0.17
C CYS A 63 2.17 7.87 -1.29
N GLN A 64 3.00 7.31 -2.17
CA GLN A 64 2.68 7.16 -3.60
C GLN A 64 2.08 5.79 -3.89
N LEU A 65 2.54 4.76 -3.19
CA LEU A 65 2.07 3.38 -3.29
C LEU A 65 1.62 2.85 -1.93
N ALA A 66 0.59 2.02 -1.93
CA ALA A 66 0.21 1.19 -0.79
C ALA A 66 0.19 -0.28 -1.20
N PHE A 67 1.09 -1.09 -0.64
CA PHE A 67 1.09 -2.54 -0.83
C PHE A 67 0.13 -3.18 0.15
N VAL A 68 -0.81 -3.96 -0.38
CA VAL A 68 -1.98 -4.45 0.35
C VAL A 68 -2.33 -5.84 -0.13
N ALA A 69 -2.88 -6.69 0.75
CA ALA A 69 -3.43 -7.96 0.31
C ALA A 69 -4.71 -7.74 -0.50
N ASP A 70 -5.56 -6.83 -0.02
CA ASP A 70 -6.83 -6.48 -0.67
C ASP A 70 -7.35 -5.10 -0.23
N VAL A 71 -8.28 -4.53 -1.00
CA VAL A 71 -8.94 -3.24 -0.70
C VAL A 71 -10.37 -3.28 -1.21
N GLY A 72 -11.33 -3.05 -0.32
CA GLY A 72 -12.73 -2.87 -0.68
C GLY A 72 -13.05 -1.52 -1.33
N PRO A 73 -14.28 -1.33 -1.85
CA PRO A 73 -14.66 -0.17 -2.68
C PRO A 73 -14.41 1.20 -2.04
N ASP A 74 -14.76 1.39 -0.77
CA ASP A 74 -14.51 2.68 -0.10
C ASP A 74 -13.02 2.95 0.09
N GLY A 75 -12.22 1.88 0.26
CA GLY A 75 -10.78 1.96 0.31
C GLY A 75 -10.20 2.41 -1.03
N GLU A 76 -10.67 1.84 -2.14
CA GLU A 76 -10.26 2.26 -3.50
C GLU A 76 -10.53 3.76 -3.72
N LEU A 77 -11.75 4.21 -3.39
CA LEU A 77 -12.13 5.62 -3.51
C LEU A 77 -11.30 6.52 -2.60
N GLY A 78 -11.03 6.09 -1.37
CA GLY A 78 -10.19 6.81 -0.41
C GLY A 78 -8.74 6.95 -0.89
N LEU A 79 -8.16 5.87 -1.41
CA LEU A 79 -6.81 5.87 -1.99
C LEU A 79 -6.73 6.77 -3.22
N ALA A 80 -7.74 6.72 -4.10
CA ALA A 80 -7.83 7.58 -5.28
C ALA A 80 -7.83 9.08 -4.90
N ARG A 81 -8.62 9.45 -3.89
CA ARG A 81 -8.63 10.83 -3.35
C ARG A 81 -7.27 11.22 -2.76
N GLY A 82 -6.59 10.27 -2.11
CA GLY A 82 -5.26 10.45 -1.54
C GLY A 82 -4.11 10.42 -2.56
N LYS A 83 -4.38 10.16 -3.84
CA LYS A 83 -3.37 9.95 -4.88
C LYS A 83 -2.42 8.79 -4.60
N VAL A 84 -2.93 7.75 -3.94
CA VAL A 84 -2.17 6.55 -3.55
C VAL A 84 -2.57 5.38 -4.44
N ILE A 85 -1.59 4.74 -5.06
CA ILE A 85 -1.83 3.60 -5.95
C ILE A 85 -1.76 2.29 -5.15
N PRO A 86 -2.84 1.48 -5.08
CA PRO A 86 -2.81 0.19 -4.42
C PRO A 86 -2.07 -0.87 -5.26
N ILE A 87 -1.16 -1.61 -4.62
CA ILE A 87 -0.40 -2.72 -5.21
C ILE A 87 -0.78 -4.03 -4.53
N ARG A 88 -1.52 -4.90 -5.25
CA ARG A 88 -1.96 -6.22 -4.77
C ARG A 88 -1.10 -7.40 -5.26
N LYS A 89 -0.16 -7.13 -6.17
CA LYS A 89 0.63 -8.18 -6.84
C LYS A 89 1.41 -9.06 -5.86
N PHE A 90 1.80 -8.50 -4.72
CA PHE A 90 2.63 -9.16 -3.71
C PHE A 90 1.82 -9.61 -2.48
N ALA A 91 0.50 -9.76 -2.61
CA ALA A 91 -0.35 -10.25 -1.53
C ALA A 91 0.13 -11.63 -1.03
N GLY A 92 0.34 -11.76 0.28
CA GLY A 92 0.87 -12.95 0.95
C GLY A 92 2.39 -13.11 0.90
N GLU A 93 3.09 -12.30 0.12
CA GLU A 93 4.55 -12.36 -0.01
C GLU A 93 5.25 -11.66 1.16
N PRO A 94 6.52 -12.04 1.45
CA PRO A 94 7.37 -11.28 2.35
C PRO A 94 7.50 -9.82 1.91
N ILE A 95 7.53 -8.91 2.88
CA ILE A 95 7.64 -7.46 2.63
C ILE A 95 8.91 -7.13 1.81
N ALA A 96 10.02 -7.81 2.12
CA ALA A 96 11.29 -7.65 1.41
C ALA A 96 11.16 -7.89 -0.10
N THR A 97 10.38 -8.91 -0.52
CA THR A 97 10.14 -9.22 -1.93
C THR A 97 9.55 -8.05 -2.69
N ALA A 98 8.58 -7.35 -2.10
CA ALA A 98 7.94 -6.19 -2.73
C ALA A 98 8.86 -4.97 -2.77
N LEU A 99 9.61 -4.72 -1.70
CA LEU A 99 10.56 -3.61 -1.63
C LEU A 99 11.73 -3.79 -2.61
N ASP A 100 12.28 -5.00 -2.71
CA ASP A 100 13.31 -5.34 -3.69
C ASP A 100 12.80 -5.17 -5.12
N ALA A 101 11.59 -5.68 -5.42
CA ALA A 101 10.99 -5.53 -6.74
C ALA A 101 10.71 -4.07 -7.12
N LEU A 102 10.37 -3.22 -6.14
CA LEU A 102 10.18 -1.79 -6.37
C LEU A 102 11.53 -1.10 -6.64
N ARG A 103 12.53 -1.28 -5.78
CA ARG A 103 13.89 -0.74 -5.95
C ARG A 103 14.46 -1.13 -7.31
N ASP A 104 14.41 -2.41 -7.66
CA ASP A 104 14.96 -2.92 -8.94
C ASP A 104 14.18 -2.34 -10.13
N GLY A 105 12.88 -2.09 -9.95
CA GLY A 105 12.06 -1.39 -10.93
C GLY A 105 12.43 0.08 -11.13
N MET A 106 12.99 0.74 -10.11
CA MET A 106 13.48 2.12 -10.19
C MET A 106 14.85 2.19 -10.86
N ARG A 107 15.76 1.23 -10.61
CA ARG A 107 17.12 1.16 -11.22
C ARG A 107 17.14 1.02 -12.75
N GLY A 108 16.01 0.70 -13.37
CA GLY A 108 15.94 0.36 -14.78
C GLY A 108 14.68 0.89 -15.44
N ARG A 109 14.13 0.12 -16.38
CA ARG A 109 12.81 0.43 -16.93
C ARG A 109 11.74 0.00 -15.92
N THR A 110 10.87 0.95 -15.56
CA THR A 110 9.67 0.72 -14.74
C THR A 110 9.00 -0.60 -15.14
N PRO A 111 8.85 -1.55 -14.21
CA PRO A 111 8.41 -2.90 -14.54
C PRO A 111 6.94 -2.88 -14.98
N LEU A 112 6.55 -3.84 -15.82
CA LEU A 112 5.21 -3.87 -16.41
C LEU A 112 4.09 -3.84 -15.36
N TRP A 113 4.30 -4.48 -14.21
CA TRP A 113 3.31 -4.49 -13.14
C TRP A 113 3.07 -3.10 -12.54
N LEU A 114 4.12 -2.28 -12.42
CA LEU A 114 4.01 -0.94 -11.86
C LEU A 114 3.33 -0.02 -12.88
N ARG A 115 3.71 -0.13 -14.16
CA ARG A 115 3.00 0.58 -15.24
C ARG A 115 1.52 0.20 -15.31
N GLN A 116 1.20 -1.08 -15.17
CA GLN A 116 -0.18 -1.56 -15.17
C GLN A 116 -0.97 -1.01 -13.97
N ALA A 117 -0.36 -0.97 -12.79
CA ALA A 117 -0.97 -0.40 -11.60
C ALA A 117 -1.25 1.10 -11.78
N GLU A 118 -0.28 1.88 -12.28
CA GLU A 118 -0.44 3.31 -12.59
C GLU A 118 -1.52 3.56 -13.64
N GLN A 119 -1.57 2.75 -14.69
CA GLN A 119 -2.56 2.86 -15.75
C GLN A 119 -3.96 2.53 -15.26
N ARG A 120 -4.10 1.46 -14.46
CA ARG A 120 -5.36 1.07 -13.85
C ARG A 120 -5.88 2.19 -12.94
N TYR A 121 -5.02 2.65 -12.04
CA TYR A 121 -5.31 3.76 -11.14
C TYR A 121 -5.80 5.01 -11.88
N ARG A 122 -5.16 5.37 -13.01
CA ARG A 122 -5.57 6.53 -13.82
C ARG A 122 -6.97 6.39 -14.40
N ARG A 123 -7.38 5.18 -14.81
CA ARG A 123 -8.73 4.94 -15.34
C ARG A 123 -9.77 5.05 -14.23
N GLU A 124 -9.51 4.40 -13.10
CA GLU A 124 -10.42 4.36 -11.96
C GLU A 124 -10.54 5.70 -11.21
N SER A 125 -9.56 6.61 -11.36
CA SER A 125 -9.59 7.95 -10.76
C SER A 125 -10.30 9.01 -11.62
N MET A 126 -10.70 8.68 -12.86
CA MET A 126 -11.35 9.60 -13.80
C MET A 126 -12.87 9.45 -13.85
N ASP A 127 -13.42 8.42 -13.22
CA ASP A 127 -14.86 8.16 -13.05
C ASP A 127 -15.32 8.63 -11.66
#